data_AF-A0A522QKS2-F1
#
_entry.id   AF-A0A522QKS2-F1
#
_cell.length_a   1.000
_cell.length_b   1.000
_cell.length_c   1.000
_cell.angle_alpha   90.00
_cell.angle_beta   90.00
_cell.angle_gamma   90.00
#
_symmetry.space_group_name_H-M   'P 1'
#
loop_
_entity.id
_entity.type
_entity.pdbx_description
1 polymer ?
#
loop_
_entity_poly.entity_id
_entity_poly.type
_entity_poly.pdbx_seq_one_letter_code
_entity_poly.pdbx_strand_id
1 'polypeptide(L)'
;MTDDAIPRFSGLTLDDVQRYAAKYIWWKSPPEAARYPLRVIAQVLDIGTFEDCFGLLERVGEEPLREVLRHAQAGWFRPRSWYFWHHKLGMAELGKVPDLPGRRFL
;
A
#
# COMPACT_ATOMS: atom_id res chain seq x y z
N MET A 1 19.43 -18.47 -8.11
CA MET A 1 19.38 -17.12 -7.53
C MET A 1 18.09 -16.48 -8.01
N THR A 2 16.98 -17.07 -7.53
CA THR A 2 15.61 -16.80 -8.00
C THR A 2 15.05 -15.64 -7.18
N ASP A 3 14.89 -14.52 -7.86
CA ASP A 3 13.66 -13.73 -7.94
C ASP A 3 12.60 -14.04 -6.85
N ASP A 4 12.85 -13.59 -5.62
CA ASP A 4 11.80 -13.39 -4.61
C ASP A 4 11.03 -12.11 -4.97
N ALA A 5 10.39 -12.10 -6.14
CA ALA A 5 9.29 -11.18 -6.38
C ALA A 5 8.29 -11.43 -5.25
N ILE A 6 7.87 -10.37 -4.56
CA ILE A 6 6.91 -10.53 -3.48
C ILE A 6 5.68 -11.18 -4.11
N PRO A 7 5.29 -12.41 -3.74
CA PRO A 7 4.43 -13.24 -4.59
C PRO A 7 3.05 -12.62 -4.86
N ARG A 8 2.66 -11.63 -4.04
CA ARG A 8 1.45 -10.81 -4.16
C ARG A 8 1.53 -9.65 -5.16
N PHE A 9 2.73 -9.20 -5.52
CA PHE A 9 2.98 -8.01 -6.31
C PHE A 9 3.82 -8.34 -7.54
N SER A 10 3.17 -8.83 -8.60
CA SER A 10 3.83 -8.94 -9.90
C SER A 10 4.42 -7.58 -10.31
N GLY A 11 5.71 -7.54 -10.61
CA GLY A 11 6.44 -6.32 -11.00
C GLY A 11 7.06 -5.53 -9.85
N LEU A 12 6.93 -5.97 -8.58
CA LEU A 12 7.60 -5.34 -7.44
C LEU A 12 8.71 -6.23 -6.88
N THR A 13 9.94 -5.70 -6.83
CA THR A 13 11.09 -6.42 -6.25
C THR A 13 11.22 -6.15 -4.76
N LEU A 14 11.96 -7.01 -4.06
CA LEU A 14 12.31 -6.77 -2.65
C LEU A 14 13.06 -5.44 -2.47
N ASP A 15 13.94 -5.08 -3.40
CA ASP A 15 14.70 -3.83 -3.36
C ASP A 15 13.80 -2.60 -3.49
N ASP A 16 12.76 -2.67 -4.34
CA ASP A 16 11.76 -1.60 -4.43
C ASP A 16 11.04 -1.40 -3.09
N VAL A 17 10.64 -2.49 -2.44
CA VAL A 17 9.98 -2.43 -1.14
C VAL A 17 10.91 -1.88 -0.06
N GLN A 18 12.18 -2.29 -0.06
CA GLN A 18 13.16 -1.72 0.87
C GLN A 18 13.40 -0.23 0.60
N ARG A 19 13.44 0.21 -0.66
CA ARG A 19 13.55 1.62 -1.03
C ARG A 19 12.38 2.43 -0.46
N TYR A 20 11.14 1.97 -0.65
CA TYR A 20 9.97 2.65 -0.10
C TYR A 20 9.94 2.60 1.44
N ALA A 21 10.33 1.47 2.03
CA ALA A 21 10.42 1.34 3.48
C ALA A 21 11.42 2.33 4.08
N ALA A 22 12.60 2.50 3.46
CA ALA A 22 13.60 3.47 3.89
C ALA A 22 13.08 4.92 3.86
N LYS A 23 12.19 5.23 2.91
CA LYS A 23 11.63 6.58 2.75
C LYS A 23 10.46 6.86 3.71
N TYR A 24 9.61 5.88 3.98
CA TYR A 24 8.32 6.10 4.65
C TYR A 24 8.16 5.43 6.02
N ILE A 25 9.06 4.54 6.41
CA ILE A 25 9.01 3.82 7.70
C ILE A 25 10.31 4.10 8.46
N TRP A 26 10.31 5.12 9.32
CA TRP A 26 11.49 5.57 10.05
C TRP A 26 11.73 4.84 11.39
N TRP A 27 10.77 4.03 11.84
CA TRP A 27 10.84 3.29 13.12
C TRP A 27 11.24 1.81 12.96
N LYS A 28 11.61 1.38 11.76
CA LYS A 28 12.12 0.03 11.44
C LYS A 28 13.24 0.12 10.41
N SER A 29 14.13 -0.87 10.38
CA SER A 29 15.06 -0.97 9.25
C SER A 29 14.31 -1.38 7.97
N PRO A 30 14.81 -0.99 6.77
CA PRO A 30 14.18 -1.36 5.51
C PRO A 30 13.98 -2.88 5.33
N PRO A 31 14.96 -3.76 5.65
CA PRO A 31 14.76 -5.21 5.56
C PRO A 31 13.66 -5.73 6.52
N GLU A 32 13.55 -5.18 7.73
CA GLU A 32 12.51 -5.58 8.68
C GLU A 32 11.12 -5.14 8.21
N ALA A 33 11.01 -3.93 7.67
CA ALA A 33 9.77 -3.41 7.13
C ALA A 33 9.34 -4.15 5.86
N ALA A 34 10.28 -4.56 5.01
CA ALA A 34 10.02 -5.30 3.78
C ALA A 34 9.43 -6.70 4.02
N ARG A 35 9.52 -7.25 5.25
CA ARG A 35 8.77 -8.45 5.67
C ARG A 35 7.25 -8.23 5.66
N TYR A 36 6.79 -6.97 5.62
CA TYR A 36 5.38 -6.56 5.61
C TYR A 36 5.07 -5.69 4.39
N PRO A 37 5.16 -6.22 3.16
CA PRO A 37 5.10 -5.41 1.95
C PRO A 37 3.77 -4.70 1.73
N LEU A 38 2.64 -5.30 2.13
CA LEU A 38 1.34 -4.62 2.13
C LEU A 38 1.38 -3.33 2.95
N ARG A 39 2.05 -3.35 4.11
CA ARG A 39 2.18 -2.19 4.99
C ARG A 39 3.08 -1.12 4.38
N VAL A 40 4.17 -1.52 3.73
CA VAL A 40 5.06 -0.58 3.03
C VAL A 40 4.31 0.14 1.92
N ILE A 41 3.59 -0.60 1.09
CA ILE A 41 2.81 0.00 0.00
C ILE A 41 1.68 0.87 0.56
N ALA A 42 1.00 0.44 1.63
CA ALA A 42 0.01 1.29 2.29
C ALA A 42 0.60 2.63 2.74
N GLN A 43 1.86 2.67 3.18
CA GLN A 43 2.53 3.93 3.49
C GLN A 43 2.78 4.78 2.24
N VAL A 44 3.20 4.20 1.13
CA VAL A 44 3.31 4.92 -0.14
C VAL A 44 1.95 5.52 -0.53
N LEU A 45 0.88 4.73 -0.47
CA LEU A 45 -0.47 5.19 -0.83
C LEU A 45 -1.05 6.23 0.15
N ASP A 46 -0.67 6.19 1.43
CA ASP A 46 -1.21 7.11 2.44
C ASP A 46 -0.45 8.43 2.52
N ILE A 47 0.88 8.38 2.50
CA ILE A 47 1.76 9.53 2.79
C ILE A 47 2.81 9.79 1.70
N GLY A 48 2.80 9.00 0.62
CA GLY A 48 3.75 9.12 -0.45
C GLY A 48 3.56 10.37 -1.31
N THR A 49 4.61 10.73 -2.04
CA THR A 49 4.52 11.78 -3.06
C THR A 49 3.69 11.29 -4.25
N PHE A 50 3.25 12.24 -5.09
CA PHE A 50 2.52 11.91 -6.32
C PHE A 50 3.35 10.96 -7.21
N GLU A 51 4.63 11.27 -7.40
CA GLU A 51 5.55 10.49 -8.22
C GLU A 51 5.72 9.06 -7.70
N ASP A 52 5.85 8.90 -6.39
CA ASP A 52 5.99 7.56 -5.80
C ASP A 52 4.70 6.74 -5.92
N CYS A 53 3.56 7.37 -5.69
CA CYS A 53 2.24 6.72 -5.80
C CYS A 53 1.96 6.26 -7.24
N PHE A 54 2.11 7.17 -8.20
CA PHE A 54 1.81 6.87 -9.60
C PHE A 54 2.89 6.01 -10.24
N GLY A 55 4.16 6.20 -9.90
CA GLY A 55 5.24 5.30 -10.36
C GLY A 55 5.06 3.88 -9.84
N LEU A 56 4.59 3.71 -8.60
CA LEU A 56 4.22 2.39 -8.07
C LEU A 56 3.04 1.79 -8.86
N LEU A 57 1.98 2.57 -9.07
CA LEU A 57 0.80 2.14 -9.82
C LEU A 57 1.14 1.73 -11.27
N GLU A 58 1.96 2.51 -11.96
CA GLU A 58 2.41 2.19 -13.33
C GLU A 58 3.23 0.90 -13.38
N ARG A 59 4.03 0.64 -12.35
CA ARG A 59 4.90 -0.54 -12.28
C ARG A 59 4.13 -1.83 -11.98
N VAL A 60 3.22 -1.81 -11.00
CA VAL A 60 2.56 -3.04 -10.49
C VAL A 60 1.11 -3.19 -10.97
N GLY A 61 0.54 -2.15 -11.56
CA GLY A 61 -0.87 -2.09 -11.93
C GLY A 61 -1.81 -1.85 -10.75
N GLU A 62 -3.11 -1.87 -11.02
CA GLU A 62 -4.14 -1.52 -10.04
C GLU A 62 -4.43 -2.63 -9.03
N GLU A 63 -4.42 -3.90 -9.47
CA GLU A 63 -4.89 -5.01 -8.64
C GLU A 63 -4.11 -5.18 -7.34
N PRO A 64 -2.77 -5.07 -7.32
CA PRO A 64 -2.06 -5.18 -6.06
C PRO A 64 -2.34 -4.01 -5.10
N LEU A 65 -2.63 -2.82 -5.62
CA LEU A 65 -3.06 -1.68 -4.79
C LEU A 65 -4.46 -1.91 -4.22
N ARG A 66 -5.38 -2.52 -5.00
CA ARG A 66 -6.69 -2.96 -4.48
C ARG A 66 -6.52 -3.98 -3.37
N GLU A 67 -5.57 -4.91 -3.50
CA GLU A 67 -5.29 -5.89 -2.46
C GLU A 67 -4.81 -5.24 -1.15
N VAL A 68 -3.98 -4.21 -1.24
CA VAL A 68 -3.53 -3.43 -0.06
C VAL A 68 -4.72 -2.79 0.66
N LEU A 69 -5.67 -2.22 -0.08
CA LEU A 69 -6.89 -1.65 0.51
C LEU A 69 -7.79 -2.72 1.13
N ARG A 70 -7.95 -3.88 0.46
CA ARG A 70 -8.74 -5.02 0.97
C ARG A 70 -8.20 -5.58 2.30
N HIS A 71 -6.88 -5.53 2.50
CA HIS A 71 -6.21 -6.05 3.68
C HIS A 71 -5.71 -4.95 4.65
N ALA A 72 -6.15 -3.71 4.44
CA ALA A 72 -5.74 -2.60 5.28
C ALA A 72 -6.16 -2.82 6.73
N GLN A 73 -5.24 -2.59 7.67
CA GLN A 73 -5.54 -2.66 9.09
C GLN A 73 -5.82 -1.28 9.67
N ALA A 74 -6.40 -1.26 10.87
CA ALA A 74 -6.70 -0.03 11.58
C ALA A 74 -5.45 0.85 11.74
N GLY A 75 -5.60 2.13 11.37
CA GLY A 75 -4.52 3.12 11.39
C GLY A 75 -3.55 3.05 10.21
N TRP A 76 -3.82 2.23 9.18
CA TRP A 76 -2.95 2.20 8.01
C TRP A 76 -3.12 3.41 7.09
N PHE A 77 -4.35 3.90 6.97
CA PHE A 77 -4.74 4.99 6.07
C PHE A 77 -5.41 6.11 6.84
N ARG A 78 -5.18 7.35 6.38
CA ARG A 78 -6.00 8.51 6.73
C ARG A 78 -7.27 8.51 5.87
N PRO A 79 -8.36 9.15 6.34
CA PRO A 79 -9.61 9.21 5.57
C PRO A 79 -9.40 9.69 4.13
N ARG A 80 -8.66 10.78 3.92
CA ARG A 80 -8.43 11.36 2.59
C ARG A 80 -7.86 10.34 1.60
N SER A 81 -6.79 9.64 1.98
CA SER A 81 -6.12 8.67 1.10
C SER A 81 -7.01 7.44 0.87
N TRP A 82 -7.75 7.01 1.90
CA TRP A 82 -8.73 5.92 1.78
C TRP A 82 -9.81 6.22 0.75
N TYR A 83 -10.48 7.38 0.85
CA TYR A 83 -11.49 7.82 -0.12
C TYR A 83 -10.91 7.95 -1.52
N PHE A 84 -9.74 8.60 -1.65
CA PHE A 84 -9.09 8.82 -2.94
C PHE A 84 -8.80 7.51 -3.66
N TRP A 85 -8.14 6.56 -3.01
CA TRP A 85 -7.73 5.32 -3.67
C TRP A 85 -8.89 4.38 -3.96
N HIS A 86 -9.93 4.34 -3.11
CA HIS A 86 -11.15 3.59 -3.41
C HIS A 86 -11.82 4.10 -4.68
N HIS A 87 -11.88 5.43 -4.86
CA HIS A 87 -12.43 6.01 -6.08
C HIS A 87 -11.49 5.80 -7.27
N LYS A 88 -10.19 6.10 -7.12
CA LYS A 88 -9.19 6.03 -8.19
C LYS A 88 -9.06 4.63 -8.79
N LEU A 89 -9.22 3.58 -7.98
CA LEU A 89 -9.09 2.18 -8.40
C LEU A 89 -10.44 1.52 -8.75
N GLY A 90 -11.53 2.30 -8.79
CA GLY A 90 -12.86 1.79 -9.11
C GLY A 90 -13.44 0.82 -8.07
N MET A 91 -13.01 0.91 -6.81
CA MET A 91 -13.46 0.05 -5.72
C MET A 91 -14.74 0.54 -5.03
N ALA A 92 -15.16 1.79 -5.29
CA ALA A 92 -16.36 2.35 -4.72
C ALA A 92 -16.97 3.42 -5.64
N GLU A 93 -18.31 3.45 -5.68
CA GLU A 93 -19.06 4.55 -6.27
C GLU A 93 -18.95 5.82 -5.40
N LEU A 94 -19.25 6.97 -6.00
CA LEU A 94 -19.26 8.24 -5.29
C LEU A 94 -20.23 8.18 -4.11
N GLY A 95 -19.74 8.48 -2.90
CA GLY A 95 -20.52 8.44 -1.67
C GLY A 95 -20.73 7.04 -1.06
N LYS A 96 -20.17 5.98 -1.65
CA LYS A 96 -20.28 4.59 -1.15
C LYS A 96 -18.93 3.96 -0.78
N VAL A 97 -17.95 4.77 -0.42
CA VAL A 97 -16.65 4.27 0.07
C VAL A 97 -16.86 3.58 1.41
N PRO A 98 -16.32 2.35 1.62
CA PRO A 98 -16.44 1.66 2.89
C PRO A 98 -15.83 2.47 4.05
N ASP A 99 -16.30 2.22 5.26
CA ASP A 99 -15.67 2.80 6.45
C ASP A 99 -14.20 2.37 6.57
N LEU A 100 -13.40 3.22 7.23
CA LEU A 100 -12.02 2.87 7.56
C LEU A 100 -11.98 1.61 8.44
N PRO A 101 -10.96 0.75 8.29
CA PRO A 101 -10.76 -0.38 9.17
C PRO A 101 -10.69 0.06 10.64
N GLY A 102 -11.64 -0.38 11.45
CA GLY A 102 -11.68 -0.14 12.90
C GLY A 102 -11.02 -1.28 13.68
N ARG A 103 -10.55 -0.99 14.90
CA ARG A 103 -10.22 -2.06 15.86
C ARG A 103 -11.52 -2.66 16.37
N ARG A 104 -11.71 -3.97 16.18
CA ARG A 104 -12.77 -4.72 16.87
C ARG A 104 -12.23 -5.20 18.21
N PHE A 105 -12.74 -4.62 19.30
CA PHE A 105 -12.62 -5.22 20.63
C PHE A 105 -13.78 -6.22 20.74
N LEU A 106 -13.46 -7.51 20.79
CA LEU A 106 -14.41 -8.57 21.13
C LEU A 106 -14.49 -8.70 22.65
#